data_AF-A0A2D6X5J4-F1
#
_entry.id   AF-A0A2D6X5J4-F1
#
_cell.length_a   1.000
_cell.length_b   1.000
_cell.length_c   1.000
_cell.angle_alpha   90.00
_cell.angle_beta   90.00
_cell.angle_gamma   90.00
#
_symmetry.space_group_name_H-M   'P 1'
#
loop_
_entity.id
_entity.type
_entity.pdbx_description
1 polymer ?
#
loop_
_entity_poly.entity_id
_entity_poly.type
_entity_poly.pdbx_seq_one_letter_code
_entity_poly.pdbx_strand_id
1 'polypeptide(L)'
;MSNPIFNAAAWAGRNGTERDDFHHLLGWHLQHGYVWSGVDCFIMGRPVPKDCLGHALELIAWDKSVCDVWFVWLAAGKRPLQRFLEVAPFKMPYVAWHRKKKGMERFKVWTWDQYDRVSKRFIGDR
;
A
#
# COMPACT_ATOMS: atom_id res chain seq x y z
N MET A 1 0.72 5.35 22.60
CA MET A 1 1.03 5.22 21.15
C MET A 1 -0.25 4.82 20.43
N SER A 2 -0.64 5.51 19.36
CA SER A 2 -1.83 5.11 18.57
C SER A 2 -1.50 3.85 17.77
N ASN A 3 -2.40 2.84 17.81
CA ASN A 3 -2.24 1.61 17.05
C ASN A 3 -2.26 1.92 15.53
N PRO A 4 -1.25 1.49 14.74
CA PRO A 4 -1.17 1.77 13.32
C PRO A 4 -2.43 1.42 12.52
N ILE A 5 -3.13 0.33 12.87
CA ILE A 5 -4.34 -0.08 12.15
C ILE A 5 -5.50 0.91 12.36
N PHE A 6 -5.62 1.53 13.54
CA PHE A 6 -6.63 2.56 13.79
C PHE A 6 -6.34 3.84 13.02
N ASN A 7 -5.06 4.22 12.86
CA ASN A 7 -4.67 5.36 12.03
C ASN A 7 -4.98 5.10 10.55
N ALA A 8 -4.74 3.88 10.08
CA ALA A 8 -5.10 3.41 8.75
C ALA A 8 -6.63 3.46 8.53
N ALA A 9 -7.41 2.87 9.43
CA ALA A 9 -8.87 2.88 9.36
C ALA A 9 -9.45 4.30 9.34
N ALA A 10 -8.93 5.20 10.20
CA ALA A 10 -9.35 6.60 10.22
C ALA A 10 -9.00 7.34 8.92
N TRP A 11 -7.88 7.02 8.26
CA TRP A 11 -7.56 7.59 6.95
C TRP A 11 -8.50 7.08 5.86
N ALA A 12 -8.84 5.79 5.86
CA ALA A 12 -9.79 5.21 4.90
C ALA A 12 -11.19 5.82 5.10
N GLY A 13 -11.69 5.87 6.34
CA GLY A 13 -13.02 6.40 6.67
C GLY A 13 -13.19 7.90 6.42
N ARG A 14 -12.14 8.72 6.57
CA ARG A 14 -12.18 10.15 6.22
C ARG A 14 -12.28 10.43 4.72
N ASN A 15 -12.01 9.41 3.90
CA ASN A 15 -11.81 9.57 2.46
C ASN A 15 -12.78 8.73 1.62
N GLY A 16 -13.63 7.92 2.23
CA GLY A 16 -14.58 7.04 1.56
C GLY A 16 -15.96 7.67 1.40
N THR A 17 -16.62 7.37 0.29
CA THR A 17 -18.07 7.26 0.24
C THR A 17 -18.47 5.97 0.99
N GLU A 18 -19.72 5.85 1.46
CA GLU A 18 -20.21 4.73 2.29
C GLU A 18 -20.03 3.30 1.69
N ARG A 19 -19.51 3.16 0.47
CA ARG A 19 -19.38 1.89 -0.27
C ARG A 19 -18.12 1.07 0.03
N ASP A 20 -17.07 1.63 0.62
CA ASP A 20 -15.81 0.92 0.89
C ASP A 20 -15.34 1.15 2.33
N ASP A 21 -16.04 0.54 3.30
CA ASP A 21 -15.58 0.57 4.68
C ASP A 21 -14.21 -0.14 4.81
N PHE A 22 -13.41 0.30 5.79
CA PHE A 22 -12.06 -0.24 6.00
C PHE A 22 -12.03 -1.76 6.20
N HIS A 23 -13.09 -2.33 6.79
CA HIS A 23 -13.16 -3.77 7.07
C HIS A 23 -13.36 -4.58 5.79
N HIS A 24 -14.17 -4.09 4.86
CA HIS A 24 -14.34 -4.67 3.54
C HIS A 24 -13.02 -4.70 2.77
N LEU A 25 -12.34 -3.55 2.71
CA LEU A 25 -11.03 -3.43 2.06
C LEU A 25 -9.97 -4.32 2.70
N LEU A 26 -9.94 -4.38 4.03
CA LEU A 26 -9.04 -5.25 4.78
C LEU A 26 -9.32 -6.72 4.48
N GLY A 27 -10.58 -7.15 4.53
CA GLY A 27 -10.98 -8.53 4.24
C GLY A 27 -10.59 -8.95 2.83
N TRP A 28 -10.79 -8.07 1.85
CA TRP A 28 -10.38 -8.33 0.48
C TRP A 28 -8.85 -8.49 0.34
N HIS A 29 -8.05 -7.62 0.99
CA HIS A 29 -6.58 -7.73 0.94
C HIS A 29 -6.04 -8.95 1.69
N LEU A 30 -6.73 -9.43 2.74
CA LEU A 30 -6.38 -10.69 3.41
C LEU A 30 -6.59 -11.90 2.50
N GLN A 31 -7.55 -11.85 1.57
CA GLN A 31 -7.84 -12.94 0.63
C GLN A 31 -7.00 -12.89 -0.65
N HIS A 32 -6.74 -11.70 -1.17
CA HIS A 32 -6.18 -11.51 -2.52
C HIS A 32 -4.86 -10.74 -2.57
N GLY A 33 -4.37 -10.25 -1.43
CA GLY A 33 -3.18 -9.41 -1.36
C GLY A 33 -2.25 -9.83 -0.24
N TYR A 34 -1.67 -8.82 0.40
CA TYR A 34 -0.79 -8.96 1.54
C TYR A 34 -1.12 -7.89 2.58
N VAL A 35 -1.18 -8.32 3.84
CA VAL A 35 -1.41 -7.44 4.99
C VAL A 35 -0.31 -7.70 6.01
N TRP A 36 0.37 -6.63 6.40
CA TRP A 36 1.25 -6.60 7.56
C TRP A 36 0.59 -5.77 8.65
N SER A 37 0.43 -6.34 9.84
CA SER A 37 -0.13 -5.66 11.00
C SER A 37 0.79 -5.81 12.22
N GLY A 38 1.83 -4.98 12.28
CA GLY A 38 2.77 -4.92 13.39
C GLY A 38 2.46 -3.78 14.37
N VAL A 39 3.11 -3.83 15.53
CA VAL A 39 3.00 -2.78 16.56
C VAL A 39 3.52 -1.42 16.10
N ASP A 40 4.42 -1.40 15.12
CA ASP A 40 5.08 -0.21 14.61
C ASP A 40 4.43 0.33 13.32
N CYS A 41 3.90 -0.56 12.48
CA CYS A 41 3.34 -0.21 11.19
C CYS A 41 2.25 -1.20 10.73
N PHE A 42 1.24 -0.67 10.06
CA PHE A 42 0.23 -1.40 9.31
C PHE A 42 0.42 -1.12 7.82
N ILE A 43 0.35 -2.15 6.98
CA ILE A 43 0.50 -2.06 5.52
C ILE A 43 -0.48 -3.02 4.87
N MET A 44 -1.18 -2.57 3.83
CA MET A 44 -1.89 -3.46 2.92
C MET A 44 -1.63 -3.10 1.46
N GLY A 45 -1.43 -4.13 0.65
CA GLY A 45 -1.14 -4.00 -0.77
C GLY A 45 -1.30 -5.31 -1.51
N ARG A 46 -1.12 -5.27 -2.82
CA ARG A 46 -1.27 -6.45 -3.68
C ARG A 46 -0.44 -6.36 -4.96
N PRO A 47 -0.14 -7.50 -5.59
CA PRO A 47 0.33 -7.54 -6.97
C PRO A 47 -0.68 -6.94 -7.95
N VAL A 48 -0.21 -6.10 -8.88
CA VAL A 48 -1.00 -5.51 -9.96
C VAL A 48 -0.14 -5.45 -11.24
N PRO A 49 -0.71 -5.66 -12.44
CA PRO A 49 -0.02 -5.35 -13.69
C PRO A 49 0.20 -3.85 -13.82
N LYS A 50 1.42 -3.42 -14.17
CA LYS A 50 1.80 -2.01 -14.21
C LYS A 50 0.91 -1.18 -15.14
N ASP A 51 0.54 -1.76 -16.28
CA ASP A 51 -0.30 -1.09 -17.27
C ASP A 51 -1.76 -0.97 -16.80
N CYS A 52 -2.14 -1.71 -15.76
CA CYS A 52 -3.45 -1.65 -15.12
C CYS A 52 -3.46 -0.78 -13.84
N LEU A 53 -2.40 -0.04 -13.53
CA LEU A 53 -2.34 0.80 -12.33
C LEU A 53 -3.49 1.83 -12.24
N GLY A 54 -4.05 2.26 -13.38
CA GLY A 54 -5.24 3.12 -13.41
C GLY A 54 -6.47 2.52 -12.72
N HIS A 55 -6.55 1.18 -12.66
CA HIS A 55 -7.62 0.41 -12.03
C HIS A 55 -7.22 -0.15 -10.65
N ALA A 56 -6.05 0.23 -10.12
CA ALA A 56 -5.53 -0.33 -8.87
C ALA A 56 -6.35 0.04 -7.61
N LEU A 57 -7.32 0.94 -7.70
CA LEU A 57 -8.26 1.20 -6.60
C LEU A 57 -9.48 0.28 -6.63
N GLU A 58 -9.75 -0.37 -7.75
CA GLU A 58 -10.82 -1.36 -7.89
C GLU A 58 -10.39 -2.69 -7.26
N LEU A 59 -11.34 -3.39 -6.64
CA LEU A 59 -11.11 -4.68 -5.97
C LEU A 59 -11.05 -5.85 -6.96
N ILE A 60 -10.10 -5.77 -7.89
CA ILE A 60 -9.82 -6.77 -8.92
C ILE A 60 -8.65 -7.65 -8.48
N ALA A 61 -8.82 -8.96 -8.63
CA ALA A 61 -7.73 -9.93 -8.47
C ALA A 61 -7.18 -10.28 -9.86
N TRP A 62 -5.89 -10.00 -10.08
CA TRP A 62 -5.19 -10.35 -11.30
C TRP A 62 -4.44 -11.67 -11.15
N ASP A 63 -4.23 -12.37 -12.26
CA ASP A 63 -3.33 -13.50 -12.30
C ASP A 63 -1.91 -13.05 -11.90
N LYS A 64 -1.27 -13.77 -10.98
CA LYS A 64 0.04 -13.39 -10.44
C LYS A 64 1.13 -13.39 -11.52
N SER A 65 0.99 -14.20 -12.57
CA SER A 65 1.96 -14.32 -13.67
C SER A 65 2.07 -13.06 -14.52
N VAL A 66 1.05 -12.20 -14.51
CA VAL A 66 1.03 -10.94 -15.28
C VAL A 66 1.32 -9.71 -14.41
N CYS A 67 1.50 -9.90 -13.09
CA CYS A 67 1.75 -8.80 -12.16
C CYS A 67 3.24 -8.50 -12.00
N ASP A 68 3.60 -7.24 -12.14
CA ASP A 68 4.98 -6.73 -12.03
C ASP A 68 5.11 -5.56 -11.05
N VAL A 69 4.02 -5.16 -10.38
CA VAL A 69 4.01 -4.07 -9.40
C VAL A 69 3.43 -4.53 -8.07
N TRP A 70 4.12 -4.22 -6.98
CA TRP A 70 3.48 -4.13 -5.67
C TRP A 70 2.72 -2.81 -5.54
N PHE A 71 1.39 -2.86 -5.56
CA PHE A 71 0.56 -1.70 -5.26
C PHE A 71 0.23 -1.65 -3.76
N VAL A 72 0.85 -0.71 -3.05
CA VAL A 72 0.56 -0.43 -1.64
C VAL A 72 -0.63 0.52 -1.56
N TRP A 73 -1.78 -0.03 -1.20
CA TRP A 73 -3.06 0.69 -1.14
C TRP A 73 -3.14 1.60 0.10
N LEU A 74 -2.64 1.12 1.25
CA LEU A 74 -2.56 1.91 2.48
C LEU A 74 -1.41 1.45 3.37
N ALA A 75 -0.78 2.41 4.04
CA ALA A 75 0.07 2.15 5.19
C ALA A 75 -0.06 3.25 6.24
N ALA A 76 0.19 2.90 7.49
CA ALA A 76 0.24 3.83 8.62
C ALA A 76 1.26 3.37 9.65
N GLY A 77 1.82 4.30 10.42
CA GLY A 77 2.80 4.02 11.48
C GLY A 77 4.21 4.51 11.14
N LYS A 78 5.21 3.93 11.81
CA LYS A 78 6.61 4.37 11.72
C LYS A 78 7.28 3.80 10.47
N ARG A 79 7.87 4.70 9.66
CA ARG A 79 8.69 4.37 8.48
C ARG A 79 8.05 3.31 7.55
N PRO A 80 6.80 3.49 7.09
CA PRO A 80 6.08 2.49 6.32
C PRO A 80 6.78 2.11 5.02
N LEU A 81 7.52 3.05 4.41
CA LEU A 81 8.29 2.77 3.20
C LEU A 81 9.39 1.74 3.45
N GLN A 82 10.19 1.94 4.51
CA GLN A 82 11.24 1.01 4.88
C GLN A 82 10.65 -0.33 5.31
N ARG A 83 9.61 -0.30 6.15
CA ARG A 83 8.98 -1.53 6.64
C ARG A 83 8.47 -2.40 5.49
N PHE A 84 7.90 -1.82 4.43
CA PHE A 84 7.47 -2.61 3.29
C PHE A 84 8.60 -3.41 2.62
N LEU A 85 9.84 -2.89 2.56
CA LEU A 85 10.97 -3.66 2.04
C LEU A 85 11.31 -4.87 2.90
N GLU A 86 11.11 -4.75 4.20
CA GLU A 86 11.44 -5.79 5.19
C GLU A 86 10.38 -6.90 5.19
N VAL A 87 9.11 -6.56 4.93
CA VAL A 87 7.98 -7.50 5.09
C VAL A 87 7.33 -7.94 3.79
N ALA A 88 7.63 -7.29 2.65
CA ALA A 88 7.10 -7.73 1.37
C ALA A 88 7.45 -9.22 1.13
N PRO A 89 6.47 -10.09 0.81
CA PRO A 89 6.70 -11.53 0.68
C PRO A 89 7.76 -11.90 -0.37
N PHE A 90 7.91 -11.07 -1.39
CA PHE A 90 8.88 -11.22 -2.47
C PHE A 90 9.07 -9.88 -3.18
N LYS A 91 10.17 -9.74 -3.92
CA LYS A 91 10.45 -8.56 -4.74
C LYS A 91 9.67 -8.61 -6.04
N MET A 92 9.18 -7.45 -6.49
CA MET A 92 8.63 -7.25 -7.84
C MET A 92 9.42 -6.17 -8.56
N PRO A 93 9.39 -6.11 -9.90
CA PRO A 93 10.09 -5.07 -10.66
C PRO A 93 9.77 -3.63 -10.21
N TYR A 94 8.52 -3.38 -9.81
CA TYR A 94 8.05 -2.06 -9.39
C TYR A 94 7.33 -2.08 -8.04
N VAL A 95 7.30 -0.91 -7.41
CA VAL A 95 6.47 -0.61 -6.24
C VAL A 95 5.72 0.68 -6.50
N ALA A 96 4.39 0.65 -6.33
CA ALA A 96 3.51 1.80 -6.47
C ALA A 96 2.83 2.09 -5.14
N TRP A 97 2.87 3.33 -4.69
CA TRP A 97 2.21 3.78 -3.47
C TRP A 97 1.02 4.65 -3.79
N HIS A 98 -0.14 4.26 -3.25
CA HIS A 98 -1.33 5.08 -3.27
C HIS A 98 -1.13 6.36 -2.46
N ARG A 99 -1.56 7.48 -3.01
CA ARG A 99 -1.55 8.79 -2.38
C ARG A 99 -2.80 9.56 -2.77
N LYS A 100 -3.40 10.24 -1.80
CA LYS A 100 -4.43 11.24 -2.05
C LYS A 100 -3.86 12.64 -1.88
N LYS A 101 -4.01 13.50 -2.89
CA LYS A 101 -3.57 14.92 -2.83
C LYS A 101 -4.67 15.82 -3.35
N LYS A 102 -5.19 16.71 -2.49
CA LYS A 102 -6.31 17.62 -2.81
C LYS A 102 -7.51 16.89 -3.41
N GLY A 103 -7.92 15.78 -2.80
CA GLY A 103 -9.07 14.98 -3.26
C GLY A 103 -8.82 14.10 -4.48
N MET A 104 -7.67 14.25 -5.17
CA MET A 104 -7.31 13.42 -6.32
C MET A 104 -6.46 12.24 -5.91
N GLU A 105 -6.82 11.07 -6.41
CA GLU A 105 -6.02 9.85 -6.26
C GLU A 105 -4.82 9.88 -7.20
N ARG A 106 -3.67 9.47 -6.67
CA ARG A 106 -2.39 9.44 -7.37
C ARG A 106 -1.59 8.22 -6.94
N PHE A 107 -0.75 7.76 -7.86
CA PHE A 107 0.18 6.67 -7.58
C PHE A 107 1.60 7.18 -7.76
N LYS A 108 2.45 6.91 -6.78
CA LYS A 108 3.89 7.15 -6.91
C LYS A 108 4.57 5.81 -7.19
N VAL A 109 5.11 5.68 -8.39
CA VAL A 109 5.74 4.44 -8.87
C VAL A 109 7.26 4.59 -8.85
N TRP A 110 7.93 3.51 -8.48
CA TRP A 110 9.38 3.34 -8.53
C TRP A 110 9.72 1.95 -9.04
N THR A 111 10.88 1.78 -9.66
CA THR A 111 11.49 0.44 -9.71
C THR A 111 11.84 -0.01 -8.28
N TRP A 112 11.99 -1.31 -8.04
CA TRP A 112 12.39 -1.80 -6.71
C TRP A 112 13.68 -1.15 -6.20
N ASP A 113 14.69 -0.98 -7.05
CA ASP A 113 15.97 -0.36 -6.67
C ASP A 113 15.86 1.14 -6.41
N GLN A 114 14.98 1.83 -7.14
CA GLN A 114 14.63 3.22 -6.81
C GLN A 114 13.91 3.28 -5.47
N TYR A 115 13.00 2.34 -5.23
CA TYR A 115 12.22 2.24 -4.00
C TYR A 115 13.12 1.98 -2.77
N ASP A 116 14.06 1.05 -2.87
CA ASP A 116 15.06 0.78 -1.84
C ASP A 116 15.85 2.04 -1.47
N ARG A 117 16.38 2.76 -2.47
CA ARG A 117 17.12 4.00 -2.25
C ARG A 117 16.28 5.10 -1.59
N VAL A 118 15.04 5.29 -2.01
CA VAL A 118 14.20 6.35 -1.42
C VAL A 118 13.74 5.98 -0.01
N SER A 119 13.44 4.71 0.27
CA SER A 119 13.00 4.26 1.59
C SER A 119 14.01 4.60 2.69
N LYS A 120 15.31 4.51 2.38
CA LYS A 120 16.43 4.80 3.28
C LYS A 120 16.61 6.30 3.52
N ARG A 121 16.24 7.16 2.57
CA ARG A 121 16.36 8.62 2.70
C ARG A 121 15.33 9.21 3.67
N PHE A 122 14.16 8.59 3.80
CA PHE A 122 13.12 9.01 4.75
C PHE A 122 13.44 8.66 6.22
N ILE A 123 14.64 8.14 6.51
CA ILE A 123 15.15 7.93 7.88
C ILE A 123 15.74 9.23 8.46
N GLY A 124 16.08 10.22 7.62
CA GLY A 124 16.81 11.42 8.01
C GLY A 124 15.99 12.65 8.40
N ASP A 125 14.68 12.68 8.13
CA ASP A 125 13.86 13.88 8.35
C ASP A 125 12.61 13.60 9.19
N ARG A 126 12.73 13.94 10.49
CA ARG A 126 11.70 14.19 11.52
C ARG A 126 10.93 13.01 12.11
#